data_AF-A0A8H3I7S9-F1
#
_entry.id   AF-A0A8H3I7S9-F1
#
_cell.length_a   1.000
_cell.length_b   1.000
_cell.length_c   1.000
_cell.angle_alpha   90.00
_cell.angle_beta   90.00
_cell.angle_gamma   90.00
#
_symmetry.space_group_name_H-M   'P 1'
#
loop_
_entity.id
_entity.type
_entity.pdbx_description
1 polymer ?
#
loop_
_entity_poly.entity_id
_entity_poly.type
_entity_poly.pdbx_seq_one_letter_code
_entity_poly.pdbx_strand_id
1 'polypeptide(L)'
;MASLGLPEVQSLSDCSTEERARVLDLLFEPSTQLHTLSVELLGKETFQSYQDLIASIGVQLIDLEQSASTSDKEWLDSILGSHPRLGEKHVESAQSQAEQAQLKSGNVEEQHQLAQLNAEYEGTFPGLKYVVFVNGRPRPEIMDDMRARIKRGDIGKERLEAIKAMCDIAVDRAMKLNRL
;
A
#
# COMPACT_ATOMS: atom_id res chain seq x y z
N MET A 1 -9.02 -26.13 4.41
CA MET A 1 -8.02 -25.44 5.24
C MET A 1 -7.36 -24.43 4.32
N ALA A 2 -7.74 -23.17 4.40
CA ALA A 2 -7.16 -22.14 3.54
C ALA A 2 -5.68 -22.01 3.89
N SER A 3 -4.79 -22.19 2.91
CA SER A 3 -3.36 -21.89 3.05
C SER A 3 -3.20 -20.50 3.68
N LEU A 4 -2.42 -20.39 4.76
CA LEU A 4 -2.06 -19.12 5.40
C LEU A 4 -0.93 -18.39 4.66
N GLY A 5 -0.44 -18.97 3.55
CA GLY A 5 0.67 -18.45 2.76
C GLY A 5 0.29 -18.18 1.32
N LEU A 6 1.16 -17.44 0.65
CA LEU A 6 1.09 -17.19 -0.79
C LEU A 6 1.28 -18.50 -1.57
N PRO A 7 0.49 -18.77 -2.63
CA PRO A 7 0.73 -19.91 -3.51
C PRO A 7 2.05 -19.77 -4.27
N GLU A 8 2.45 -20.79 -5.02
CA GLU A 8 3.54 -20.65 -5.98
C GLU A 8 3.14 -19.64 -7.06
N VAL A 9 3.96 -18.61 -7.29
CA VAL A 9 3.60 -17.48 -8.16
C VAL A 9 3.29 -17.92 -9.59
N GLN A 10 3.93 -18.99 -10.07
CA GLN A 10 3.70 -19.59 -11.39
C GLN A 10 2.31 -20.24 -11.52
N SER A 11 1.66 -20.61 -10.40
CA SER A 11 0.34 -21.24 -10.41
C SER A 11 -0.82 -20.24 -10.39
N LEU A 12 -0.55 -18.93 -10.25
CA LEU A 12 -1.59 -17.89 -10.19
C LEU A 12 -2.49 -17.86 -11.43
N SER A 13 -1.94 -18.15 -12.62
CA SER A 13 -2.71 -18.21 -13.87
C SER A 13 -3.75 -19.33 -13.88
N ASP A 14 -3.59 -20.35 -13.05
CA ASP A 14 -4.52 -21.47 -12.93
C ASP A 14 -5.47 -21.33 -11.73
N CYS A 15 -5.21 -20.38 -10.83
CA CYS A 15 -6.07 -20.07 -9.68
C CYS A 15 -7.40 -19.42 -10.09
N SER A 16 -8.42 -19.53 -9.23
CA SER A 16 -9.67 -18.80 -9.43
C SER A 16 -9.49 -17.29 -9.22
N THR A 17 -10.43 -16.49 -9.72
CA THR A 17 -10.44 -15.04 -9.53
C THR A 17 -10.45 -14.67 -8.05
N GLU A 18 -11.16 -15.43 -7.21
CA GLU A 18 -11.23 -15.21 -5.76
C GLU A 18 -9.86 -15.45 -5.10
N GLU A 19 -9.13 -16.50 -5.50
CA GLU A 19 -7.81 -16.77 -4.92
C GLU A 19 -6.78 -15.73 -5.39
N ARG A 20 -6.87 -15.24 -6.64
CA ARG A 20 -6.04 -14.12 -7.11
C ARG A 20 -6.32 -12.82 -6.37
N ALA A 21 -7.59 -12.51 -6.12
CA ALA A 21 -7.99 -11.35 -5.32
C ALA A 21 -7.46 -11.47 -3.88
N ARG A 22 -7.53 -12.67 -3.29
CA ARG A 22 -6.95 -12.96 -1.99
C ARG A 22 -5.44 -12.77 -1.95
N VAL A 23 -4.72 -13.15 -3.01
CA VAL A 23 -3.28 -12.89 -3.13
C VAL A 23 -3.00 -11.38 -3.16
N LEU A 24 -3.82 -10.59 -3.86
CA LEU A 24 -3.72 -9.14 -3.81
C LEU A 24 -3.96 -8.60 -2.40
N ASP A 25 -4.94 -9.11 -1.66
CA ASP A 25 -5.22 -8.70 -0.27
C ASP A 25 -4.13 -9.10 0.74
N LEU A 26 -3.33 -10.12 0.41
CA LEU A 26 -2.18 -10.52 1.22
C LEU A 26 -0.93 -9.65 0.96
N LEU A 27 -0.84 -9.08 -0.24
CA LEU A 27 0.30 -8.25 -0.67
C LEU A 27 0.04 -6.76 -0.46
N PHE A 28 -1.21 -6.33 -0.65
CA PHE A 28 -1.65 -4.95 -0.59
C PHE A 28 -2.83 -4.82 0.36
N GLU A 29 -3.17 -3.58 0.74
CA GLU A 29 -4.39 -3.35 1.49
C GLU A 29 -5.63 -3.64 0.63
N PRO A 30 -6.67 -4.30 1.18
CA PRO A 30 -7.85 -4.66 0.42
C PRO A 30 -8.48 -3.47 -0.30
N SER A 31 -8.67 -3.62 -1.60
CA SER A 31 -9.17 -2.55 -2.47
C SER A 31 -9.90 -3.11 -3.68
N THR A 32 -11.20 -2.82 -3.78
CA THR A 32 -12.04 -3.20 -4.93
C THR A 32 -11.46 -2.67 -6.24
N GLN A 33 -10.90 -1.46 -6.22
CA GLN A 33 -10.28 -0.80 -7.35
C GLN A 33 -9.01 -1.52 -7.79
N LEU A 34 -8.18 -1.99 -6.86
CA LEU A 34 -6.98 -2.75 -7.16
C LEU A 34 -7.33 -4.13 -7.73
N HIS A 35 -8.33 -4.81 -7.15
CA HIS A 35 -8.84 -6.08 -7.67
C HIS A 35 -9.31 -5.91 -9.11
N THR A 36 -10.14 -4.91 -9.37
CA THR A 36 -10.67 -4.65 -10.72
C THR A 36 -9.55 -4.36 -11.73
N LEU A 37 -8.49 -3.66 -11.31
CA LEU A 37 -7.34 -3.33 -12.16
C LEU A 37 -6.45 -4.54 -12.45
N SER A 38 -6.19 -5.38 -11.44
CA SER A 38 -5.04 -6.29 -11.46
C SER A 38 -5.42 -7.77 -11.43
N VAL A 39 -6.62 -8.15 -11.00
CA VAL A 39 -6.96 -9.59 -10.82
C VAL A 39 -6.91 -10.37 -12.13
N GLU A 40 -7.28 -9.73 -13.24
CA GLU A 40 -7.22 -10.30 -14.58
C GLU A 40 -5.78 -10.44 -15.09
N LEU A 41 -4.88 -9.54 -14.68
CA LEU A 41 -3.44 -9.62 -14.99
C LEU A 41 -2.85 -10.90 -14.42
N LEU A 42 -3.15 -11.21 -13.15
CA LEU A 42 -2.71 -12.43 -12.47
C LEU A 42 -3.22 -13.71 -13.16
N GLY A 43 -4.26 -13.62 -13.99
CA GLY A 43 -4.79 -14.74 -14.75
C GLY A 43 -4.26 -14.90 -16.16
N LYS A 44 -3.70 -13.85 -16.74
CA LYS A 44 -3.25 -13.83 -18.14
C LYS A 44 -1.73 -13.92 -18.27
N GLU A 45 -1.02 -13.48 -17.24
CA GLU A 45 0.44 -13.45 -17.21
C GLU A 45 1.02 -14.49 -16.26
N THR A 46 2.28 -14.83 -16.50
CA THR A 46 3.08 -15.67 -15.61
C THR A 46 4.23 -14.85 -15.07
N PHE A 47 4.56 -15.03 -13.80
CA PHE A 47 5.60 -14.27 -13.11
C PHE A 47 6.68 -15.22 -12.60
N GLN A 48 7.93 -14.76 -12.58
CA GLN A 48 9.05 -15.57 -12.08
C GLN A 48 9.15 -15.50 -10.55
N SER A 49 8.73 -14.38 -9.96
CA SER A 49 8.70 -14.14 -8.53
C SER A 49 7.55 -13.22 -8.12
N TYR A 50 7.21 -13.19 -6.83
CA TYR A 50 6.28 -12.20 -6.29
C TYR A 50 6.79 -10.76 -6.45
N GLN A 51 8.12 -10.56 -6.47
CA GLN A 51 8.69 -9.24 -6.74
C GLN A 51 8.39 -8.78 -8.16
N ASP A 52 8.41 -9.69 -9.15
CA ASP A 52 8.05 -9.35 -10.53
C ASP A 52 6.56 -9.04 -10.65
N LEU A 53 5.70 -9.80 -9.97
CA LEU A 53 4.26 -9.51 -9.90
C LEU A 53 3.99 -8.11 -9.31
N ILE A 54 4.63 -7.79 -8.18
CA ILE A 54 4.48 -6.49 -7.51
C ILE A 54 5.02 -5.37 -8.40
N ALA A 55 6.13 -5.59 -9.11
CA ALA A 55 6.66 -4.63 -10.06
C ALA A 55 5.69 -4.37 -11.22
N SER A 56 5.06 -5.41 -11.78
CA SER A 56 4.04 -5.26 -12.83
C SER A 56 2.82 -4.47 -12.34
N ILE A 57 2.35 -4.72 -11.11
CA ILE A 57 1.29 -3.91 -10.49
C ILE A 57 1.75 -2.46 -10.30
N GLY A 58 2.99 -2.24 -9.85
CA GLY A 58 3.59 -0.92 -9.74
C GLY A 58 3.58 -0.15 -11.06
N VAL A 59 3.87 -0.83 -12.18
CA VAL A 59 3.77 -0.24 -13.52
C VAL A 59 2.33 0.18 -13.85
N GLN A 60 1.33 -0.69 -13.62
CA GLN A 60 -0.08 -0.35 -13.86
C GLN A 60 -0.50 0.92 -13.09
N LEU A 61 -0.01 1.10 -11.87
CA LEU A 61 -0.34 2.28 -11.04
C LEU A 61 0.38 3.54 -11.51
N ILE A 62 1.63 3.41 -11.98
CA ILE A 62 2.37 4.53 -12.59
C ILE A 62 1.67 4.96 -13.88
N ASP A 63 1.18 4.02 -14.68
CA ASP A 63 0.43 4.31 -15.90
C ASP A 63 -0.86 5.09 -15.60
N LEU A 64 -1.57 4.77 -14.50
CA LEU A 64 -2.72 5.55 -14.05
C LEU A 64 -2.34 7.00 -13.69
N GLU A 65 -1.21 7.22 -13.02
CA GLU A 65 -0.76 8.59 -12.71
C GLU A 65 -0.35 9.37 -13.96
N GLN A 66 0.33 8.71 -14.90
CA GLN A 66 0.77 9.31 -16.15
C GLN A 66 -0.37 9.52 -17.15
N SER A 67 -1.51 8.85 -16.97
CA SER A 67 -2.68 9.00 -17.83
C SER A 67 -3.16 10.44 -17.88
N ALA A 68 -3.56 10.89 -19.06
CA ALA A 68 -4.21 12.20 -19.23
C ALA A 68 -5.63 12.24 -18.62
N SER A 69 -6.23 11.09 -18.32
CA SER A 69 -7.58 10.99 -17.77
C SER A 69 -7.63 11.36 -16.29
N THR A 70 -8.61 12.17 -15.91
CA THR A 70 -8.88 12.46 -14.50
C THR A 70 -9.44 11.24 -13.77
N SER A 71 -10.26 10.41 -14.45
CA SER A 71 -10.83 9.20 -13.86
C SER A 71 -9.75 8.21 -13.42
N ASP A 72 -8.66 8.12 -14.18
CA ASP A 72 -7.57 7.19 -13.90
C ASP A 72 -6.80 7.63 -12.66
N LYS A 73 -6.60 8.94 -12.51
CA LYS A 73 -6.01 9.53 -11.30
C LYS A 73 -6.92 9.35 -10.08
N GLU A 74 -8.23 9.55 -10.22
CA GLU A 74 -9.20 9.30 -9.14
C GLU A 74 -9.26 7.81 -8.75
N TRP A 75 -9.13 6.91 -9.72
CA TRP A 75 -9.02 5.47 -9.48
C TRP A 75 -7.75 5.15 -8.69
N LEU A 76 -6.60 5.71 -9.08
CA LEU A 76 -5.34 5.58 -8.35
C LEU A 76 -5.46 6.12 -6.93
N ASP A 77 -6.04 7.31 -6.75
CA ASP A 77 -6.26 7.91 -5.42
C ASP A 77 -7.12 7.00 -4.53
N SER A 78 -8.12 6.34 -5.10
CA SER A 78 -8.94 5.35 -4.37
C SER A 78 -8.14 4.12 -3.93
N ILE A 79 -7.23 3.63 -4.78
CA ILE A 79 -6.32 2.52 -4.42
C ILE A 79 -5.39 2.96 -3.29
N LEU A 80 -4.70 4.09 -3.45
CA LEU A 80 -3.75 4.59 -2.45
C LEU A 80 -4.46 4.91 -1.12
N GLY A 81 -5.64 5.52 -1.17
CA GLY A 81 -6.49 5.85 -0.02
C GLY A 81 -7.10 4.64 0.69
N SER A 82 -6.99 3.43 0.14
CA SER A 82 -7.39 2.19 0.81
C SER A 82 -6.45 1.85 1.98
N HIS A 83 -5.24 2.41 2.02
CA HIS A 83 -4.32 2.21 3.13
C HIS A 83 -4.89 2.71 4.47
N PRO A 84 -4.57 2.07 5.59
CA PRO A 84 -4.96 2.57 6.91
C PRO A 84 -4.14 3.80 7.30
N ARG A 85 -4.69 4.67 8.16
CA ARG A 85 -3.92 5.83 8.64
C ARG A 85 -2.77 5.37 9.50
N LEU A 86 -1.67 6.13 9.43
CA LEU A 86 -0.51 5.85 10.26
C LEU A 86 -0.84 6.16 11.74
N GLY A 87 -0.64 5.18 12.62
CA GLY A 87 -0.95 5.26 14.06
C GLY A 87 -2.38 4.89 14.43
N GLU A 88 -3.21 4.42 13.49
CA GLU A 88 -4.57 3.99 13.77
C GLU A 88 -4.61 2.70 14.60
N LYS A 89 -5.44 2.69 15.65
CA LYS A 89 -5.47 1.57 16.63
C LYS A 89 -6.22 0.35 16.09
N HIS A 90 -7.16 0.57 15.18
CA HIS A 90 -7.97 -0.47 14.56
C HIS A 90 -7.57 -0.58 13.10
N VAL A 91 -6.68 -1.52 12.81
CA VAL A 91 -6.33 -1.87 11.44
C VAL A 91 -6.87 -3.26 11.17
N GLU A 92 -7.66 -3.42 10.11
CA GLU A 92 -8.37 -4.67 9.83
C GLU A 92 -7.41 -5.81 9.48
N SER A 93 -6.27 -5.50 8.85
CA SER A 93 -5.25 -6.48 8.50
C SER A 93 -4.24 -6.67 9.65
N ALA A 94 -3.97 -7.93 10.00
CA ALA A 94 -2.94 -8.29 10.98
C ALA A 94 -1.53 -7.84 10.54
N GLN A 95 -1.28 -7.76 9.23
CA GLN A 95 -0.01 -7.33 8.66
C GLN A 95 0.24 -5.84 8.94
N SER A 96 -0.77 -4.99 8.68
CA SER A 96 -0.69 -3.55 8.94
C SER A 96 -0.52 -3.25 10.44
N GLN A 97 -1.14 -4.07 11.31
CA GLN A 97 -0.91 -3.96 12.76
C GLN A 97 0.54 -4.25 13.15
N ALA A 98 1.18 -5.22 12.50
CA ALA A 98 2.58 -5.58 12.74
C ALA A 98 3.54 -4.51 12.18
N GLU A 99 3.26 -3.99 10.99
CA GLU A 99 4.03 -2.91 10.35
C GLU A 99 4.08 -1.66 11.24
N GLN A 100 2.96 -1.29 11.83
CA GLN A 100 2.87 -0.10 12.67
C GLN A 100 3.11 -0.36 14.16
N ALA A 101 3.51 -1.58 14.55
CA ALA A 101 3.67 -1.95 15.96
C ALA A 101 4.66 -1.04 16.71
N GLN A 102 5.76 -0.67 16.06
CA GLN A 102 6.77 0.26 16.62
C GLN A 102 6.23 1.68 16.84
N LEU A 103 5.17 2.08 16.13
CA LEU A 103 4.55 3.39 16.31
C LEU A 103 3.62 3.42 17.52
N LYS A 104 3.19 2.26 18.04
CA LYS A 104 2.34 2.17 19.25
C LYS A 104 3.08 2.56 20.53
N SER A 105 4.42 2.55 20.52
CA SER A 105 5.27 2.87 21.67
C SER A 105 5.42 4.38 21.92
N GLY A 106 4.89 5.24 21.06
CA GLY A 106 4.99 6.70 21.20
C GLY A 106 4.15 7.22 22.37
N ASN A 107 4.64 8.30 22.99
CA ASN A 107 3.93 8.95 24.10
C ASN A 107 2.62 9.63 23.60
N VAL A 108 1.75 10.06 24.53
CA VAL A 108 0.45 10.65 24.19
C VAL A 108 0.59 11.90 23.30
N GLU A 109 1.65 12.68 23.49
CA GLU A 109 1.93 13.88 22.71
C GLU A 109 2.26 13.54 21.25
N GLU A 110 3.14 12.58 21.00
CA GLU A 110 3.47 12.09 19.66
C GLU A 110 2.27 11.46 18.94
N GLN A 111 1.36 10.82 19.70
CA GLN A 111 0.10 10.31 19.16
C GLN A 111 -0.80 11.45 18.67
N HIS A 112 -0.94 12.50 19.47
CA HIS A 112 -1.72 13.67 19.11
C HIS A 112 -1.12 14.40 17.90
N GLN A 113 0.20 14.60 17.89
CA GLN A 113 0.88 15.24 16.78
C GLN A 113 0.75 14.44 15.48
N LEU A 114 0.84 13.11 15.52
CA LEU A 114 0.64 12.29 14.32
C LEU A 114 -0.81 12.38 13.82
N ALA A 115 -1.79 12.39 14.71
CA ALA A 115 -3.19 12.55 14.32
C ALA A 115 -3.45 13.91 13.65
N GLN A 116 -2.88 14.99 14.19
CA GLN A 116 -2.92 16.32 13.57
C GLN A 116 -2.25 16.32 12.20
N LEU A 117 -1.09 15.67 12.07
CA LEU A 117 -0.33 15.64 10.83
C LEU A 117 -1.03 14.79 9.74
N ASN A 118 -1.69 13.69 10.10
CA ASN A 118 -2.56 12.95 9.19
C ASN A 118 -3.70 13.85 8.67
N ALA A 119 -4.34 14.64 9.55
CA ALA A 119 -5.40 15.56 9.13
C ALA A 119 -4.88 16.68 8.22
N GLU A 120 -3.70 17.22 8.50
CA GLU A 120 -3.03 18.21 7.63
C GLU A 120 -2.65 17.62 6.27
N TYR A 121 -2.15 16.39 6.27
CA TYR A 121 -1.85 15.64 5.05
C TYR A 121 -3.11 15.45 4.19
N GLU A 122 -4.19 14.94 4.77
CA GLU A 122 -5.47 14.72 4.07
C GLU A 122 -6.11 16.03 3.59
N GLY A 123 -5.90 17.13 4.31
CA GLY A 123 -6.30 18.47 3.86
C GLY A 123 -5.46 19.00 2.69
N THR A 124 -4.20 18.61 2.61
CA THR A 124 -3.27 19.00 1.53
C THR A 124 -3.46 18.14 0.28
N PHE A 125 -3.73 16.84 0.46
CA PHE A 125 -3.93 15.86 -0.59
C PHE A 125 -5.28 15.14 -0.42
N PRO A 126 -6.40 15.79 -0.78
CA PRO A 126 -7.72 15.20 -0.61
C PRO A 126 -7.86 13.84 -1.30
N GLY A 127 -8.38 12.85 -0.56
CA GLY A 127 -8.57 11.48 -1.06
C GLY A 127 -7.37 10.56 -0.82
N LEU A 128 -6.19 11.09 -0.53
CA LEU A 128 -5.01 10.31 -0.17
C LEU A 128 -4.89 10.14 1.35
N LYS A 129 -4.20 9.08 1.73
CA LYS A 129 -3.65 8.89 3.07
C LYS A 129 -2.15 8.76 2.95
N TYR A 130 -1.42 9.18 3.98
CA TYR A 130 0.03 9.10 3.96
C TYR A 130 0.48 7.64 4.00
N VAL A 131 1.06 7.17 2.89
CA VAL A 131 1.63 5.83 2.75
C VAL A 131 3.15 5.91 2.77
N VAL A 132 3.76 5.21 3.72
CA VAL A 132 5.21 5.10 3.83
C VAL A 132 5.60 3.71 4.30
N PHE A 133 6.68 3.17 3.73
CA PHE A 133 7.30 1.97 4.26
C PHE A 133 8.11 2.34 5.50
N VAL A 134 7.62 1.95 6.69
CA VAL A 134 8.22 2.37 7.96
C VAL A 134 9.54 1.67 8.25
N ASN A 135 9.71 0.39 7.88
CA ASN A 135 10.97 -0.38 7.94
C ASN A 135 11.92 -0.06 9.11
N GLY A 136 11.44 -0.06 10.36
CA GLY A 136 12.29 0.23 11.53
C GLY A 136 12.59 1.71 11.80
N ARG A 137 12.13 2.63 10.93
CA ARG A 137 12.30 4.08 11.10
C ARG A 137 11.54 4.56 12.33
N PRO A 138 12.15 5.43 13.16
CA PRO A 138 11.51 5.97 14.34
C PRO A 138 10.41 6.97 13.97
N ARG A 139 9.42 7.10 14.85
CA ARG A 139 8.24 7.95 14.63
C ARG A 139 8.56 9.42 14.30
N PRO A 140 9.51 10.10 14.97
CA PRO A 140 9.86 11.48 14.61
C PRO A 140 10.36 11.62 13.17
N GLU A 141 11.16 10.66 12.69
CA GLU A 141 11.67 10.67 11.32
C GLU A 141 10.55 10.51 10.29
N ILE A 142 9.56 9.67 10.58
CA ILE A 142 8.38 9.50 9.72
C ILE A 142 7.52 10.77 9.72
N MET A 143 7.36 11.43 10.86
CA MET A 143 6.62 12.69 10.94
C MET A 143 7.34 13.82 10.19
N ASP A 144 8.67 13.88 10.25
CA ASP A 144 9.45 14.87 9.48
C ASP A 144 9.37 14.62 7.97
N ASP A 145 9.36 13.35 7.55
CA ASP A 145 9.09 12.98 6.16
C ASP A 145 7.68 13.43 5.72
N MET A 146 6.64 13.13 6.51
CA MET A 146 5.26 13.55 6.21
C MET A 146 5.15 15.09 6.13
N ARG A 147 5.78 15.84 7.04
CA ARG A 147 5.86 17.32 6.98
C ARG A 147 6.55 17.82 5.71
N ALA A 148 7.66 17.18 5.32
CA ALA A 148 8.39 17.57 4.11
C ALA A 148 7.54 17.38 2.84
N ARG A 149 6.76 16.29 2.78
CA ARG A 149 5.82 16.01 1.68
C ARG A 149 4.65 16.97 1.63
N ILE A 150 4.03 17.27 2.77
CA ILE A 150 3.00 18.31 2.90
C ILE A 150 3.53 19.65 2.39
N LYS A 151 4.70 20.09 2.89
CA LYS A 151 5.33 21.35 2.48
C LYS A 151 5.63 21.40 0.99
N ARG A 152 5.99 20.27 0.38
CA ARG A 152 6.22 20.16 -1.06
C ARG A 152 4.94 20.40 -1.85
N GLY A 153 3.79 19.92 -1.37
CA GLY A 153 2.46 20.20 -1.96
C GLY A 153 2.27 19.71 -3.41
N ASP A 154 3.11 18.79 -3.86
CA ASP A 154 3.09 18.25 -5.22
C ASP A 154 2.39 16.89 -5.23
N ILE A 155 1.12 16.89 -5.66
CA ILE A 155 0.26 15.70 -5.67
C ILE A 155 0.80 14.59 -6.59
N GLY A 156 1.42 14.95 -7.73
CA GLY A 156 1.96 13.95 -8.66
C GLY A 156 3.16 13.23 -8.05
N LYS A 157 4.07 13.97 -7.42
CA LYS A 157 5.16 13.36 -6.65
C LYS A 157 4.66 12.56 -5.46
N GLU A 158 3.60 13.02 -4.80
CA GLU A 158 3.02 12.30 -3.67
C GLU A 158 2.48 10.93 -4.08
N ARG A 159 1.74 10.86 -5.19
CA ARG A 159 1.27 9.59 -5.74
C ARG A 159 2.41 8.65 -6.09
N LEU A 160 3.47 9.15 -6.73
CA LEU A 160 4.63 8.34 -7.08
C LEU A 160 5.36 7.79 -5.83
N GLU A 161 5.51 8.60 -4.79
CA GLU A 161 6.09 8.16 -3.52
C GLU A 161 5.18 7.16 -2.79
N ALA A 162 3.86 7.35 -2.84
CA ALA A 162 2.89 6.42 -2.27
C ALA A 162 2.87 5.07 -3.01
N ILE A 163 2.91 5.07 -4.36
CA ILE A 163 3.02 3.84 -5.17
C ILE A 163 4.29 3.09 -4.80
N LYS A 164 5.43 3.79 -4.71
CA LYS A 164 6.71 3.18 -4.32
C LYS A 164 6.61 2.55 -2.92
N ALA A 165 6.08 3.30 -1.95
CA ALA A 165 5.93 2.81 -0.58
C ALA A 165 5.01 1.58 -0.51
N MET A 166 3.90 1.59 -1.26
CA MET A 166 2.97 0.48 -1.36
C MET A 166 3.63 -0.77 -1.95
N CYS A 167 4.45 -0.63 -2.99
CA CYS A 167 5.22 -1.74 -3.56
C CYS A 167 6.29 -2.27 -2.60
N ASP A 168 7.00 -1.38 -1.91
CA ASP A 168 8.02 -1.78 -0.91
C ASP A 168 7.38 -2.57 0.25
N ILE A 169 6.20 -2.15 0.72
CA ILE A 169 5.41 -2.87 1.74
C ILE A 169 4.99 -4.25 1.22
N ALA A 170 4.48 -4.33 -0.01
CA ALA A 170 4.06 -5.59 -0.61
C ALA A 170 5.21 -6.58 -0.75
N VAL A 171 6.40 -6.10 -1.11
CA VAL A 171 7.63 -6.91 -1.21
C VAL A 171 8.03 -7.45 0.17
N ASP A 172 7.97 -6.62 1.21
CA ASP A 172 8.23 -7.05 2.59
C ASP A 172 7.20 -8.08 3.09
N ARG A 173 5.91 -7.88 2.79
CA ARG A 173 4.84 -8.85 3.07
C ARG A 173 5.09 -10.18 2.38
N ALA A 174 5.40 -10.16 1.08
CA ALA A 174 5.70 -11.36 0.31
C ALA A 174 6.89 -12.14 0.89
N MET A 175 7.97 -11.45 1.26
CA MET A 175 9.13 -12.07 1.89
C MET A 175 8.80 -12.73 3.23
N LYS A 176 7.95 -12.11 4.04
CA LYS A 176 7.52 -12.67 5.33
C LYS A 176 6.60 -13.87 5.15
N LEU A 177 5.68 -13.81 4.19
CA LEU A 177 4.72 -14.89 3.90
C LEU A 177 5.38 -16.11 3.25
N ASN A 178 6.40 -15.92 2.40
CA ASN A 178 7.14 -17.03 1.77
C ASN A 178 8.15 -17.71 2.70
N ARG A 179 8.41 -17.13 3.88
CA ARG A 179 9.26 -17.73 4.92
C ARG A 179 8.47 -18.51 5.97
N LEU A 180 7.14 -18.45 5.93
CA LEU A 180 6.21 -19.22 6.75
C LEU A 180 5.85 -20.54 6.07
#